data_AF-A0A7S1VR29-F1
#
_entry.id   AF-A0A7S1VR29-F1
#
_cell.length_a   1.000
_cell.length_b   1.000
_cell.length_c   1.000
_cell.angle_alpha   90.00
_cell.angle_beta   90.00
_cell.angle_gamma   90.00
#
_symmetry.space_group_name_H-M   'P 1'
#
loop_
_entity.id
_entity.type
_entity.pdbx_description
1 polymer ?
#
loop_
_entity_poly.entity_id
_entity_poly.type
_entity_poly.pdbx_seq_one_letter_code
_entity_poly.pdbx_strand_id
1 'polypeptide(L)'
;MYDCGTIKHYRLEDLRYEMKNDQGQKPVEQLDLKTGEVLATFDSITDARASVSGKHNGIFGVCQGVYKSSSGFFWRYKGSDAMPTKPKNRRKVEQLCLKTGRVLASFDSIQDAARAHGITSPGISYCCNGR
;
A
#
# COMPACT_ATOMS: atom_id res chain seq x y z
N MET A 1 2.09 56.30 1.49
CA MET A 1 2.00 55.48 0.26
C MET A 1 2.45 54.09 0.64
N TYR A 2 1.53 53.16 0.87
CA TYR A 2 1.86 51.76 1.13
C TYR A 2 1.46 50.97 -0.10
N ASP A 3 2.45 50.63 -0.93
CA ASP A 3 2.28 49.64 -1.98
C ASP A 3 2.31 48.26 -1.31
N CYS A 4 1.11 47.76 -0.99
CA CYS A 4 0.88 46.42 -0.45
C CYS A 4 1.04 45.41 -1.60
N GLY A 5 2.30 45.15 -1.95
CA GLY A 5 2.67 44.16 -2.95
C GLY A 5 2.14 42.77 -2.59
N THR A 6 1.20 42.29 -3.41
CA THR A 6 0.90 40.90 -3.76
C THR A 6 1.27 39.85 -2.71
N ILE A 7 0.34 39.58 -1.78
CA ILE A 7 0.36 38.36 -0.98
C ILE A 7 0.13 37.19 -1.95
N LYS A 8 1.19 36.43 -2.25
CA LYS A 8 1.06 35.14 -2.94
C LYS A 8 0.24 34.23 -2.02
N HIS A 9 -0.98 33.90 -2.45
CA HIS A 9 -1.81 32.90 -1.79
C HIS A 9 -1.14 31.54 -1.93
N TYR A 10 -0.38 31.13 -0.91
CA TYR A 10 0.07 29.75 -0.79
C TYR A 10 -1.13 28.89 -0.37
N ARG A 11 -1.41 27.84 -1.16
CA ARG A 11 -2.47 26.87 -0.88
C ARG A 11 -2.10 26.13 0.41
N LEU A 12 -2.97 26.14 1.42
CA LEU A 12 -2.78 25.50 2.72
C LEU A 12 -2.49 23.97 2.63
N GLU A 13 -2.77 23.36 1.48
CA GLU A 13 -2.47 21.96 1.18
C GLU A 13 -0.95 21.67 1.12
N ASP A 14 -0.13 22.67 0.75
CA ASP A 14 1.34 22.51 0.59
C ASP A 14 2.12 22.70 1.91
N LEU A 15 1.51 23.27 2.95
CA LEU A 15 2.14 23.50 4.26
C LEU A 15 2.14 22.26 5.17
N ARG A 16 1.58 21.13 4.72
CA ARG A 16 1.34 19.96 5.57
C ARG A 16 2.55 19.05 5.75
N TYR A 17 3.74 19.38 5.22
CA TYR A 17 4.80 18.39 5.11
C TYR A 17 6.25 18.89 5.26
N GLU A 18 6.55 19.56 6.38
CA GLU A 18 7.93 19.88 6.78
C GLU A 18 8.20 19.74 8.29
N MET A 19 7.82 18.62 8.91
CA MET A 19 8.46 18.25 10.18
C MET A 19 9.87 17.76 9.87
N LYS A 20 10.82 18.68 9.72
CA LYS A 20 12.24 18.34 9.62
C LYS A 20 12.83 18.26 11.03
N ASN A 21 13.75 17.33 11.27
CA ASN A 21 14.54 17.33 12.49
C ASN A 21 15.53 18.52 12.51
N ASP A 22 16.27 18.70 13.60
CA ASP A 22 17.25 19.78 13.77
C ASP A 22 18.35 19.78 12.66
N GLN A 23 18.51 18.65 11.96
CA GLN A 23 19.45 18.47 10.85
C GLN A 23 18.81 18.69 9.46
N GLY A 24 17.56 19.16 9.41
CA GLY A 24 16.84 19.41 8.15
C GLY A 24 16.32 18.14 7.45
N GLN A 25 16.39 16.98 8.09
CA GLN A 25 15.97 15.69 7.53
C GLN A 25 14.51 15.37 7.87
N LYS A 26 13.86 14.61 7.00
CA LYS A 26 12.46 14.22 7.18
C LYS A 26 12.38 12.85 7.89
N PRO A 27 11.83 12.78 9.11
CA PRO A 27 11.66 11.55 9.85
C PRO A 27 10.62 10.64 9.21
N VAL A 28 10.81 9.34 9.38
CA VAL A 28 9.98 8.29 8.80
C VAL A 28 9.49 7.31 9.85
N GLU A 29 8.31 6.77 9.63
CA GLU A 29 7.69 5.75 10.45
C GLU A 29 7.62 4.44 9.65
N GLN A 30 8.00 3.36 10.33
CA GLN A 30 7.85 1.99 9.86
C GLN A 30 6.56 1.43 10.44
N LEU A 31 5.67 0.95 9.57
CA LEU A 31 4.36 0.43 9.95
C LEU A 31 4.25 -1.06 9.59
N ASP A 32 3.49 -1.80 10.40
CA ASP A 32 3.09 -3.16 10.07
C ASP A 32 2.13 -3.17 8.87
N LEU A 33 2.34 -4.09 7.92
CA LEU A 33 1.52 -4.14 6.69
C LEU A 33 0.08 -4.60 6.91
N LYS A 34 -0.20 -5.29 8.01
CA LYS A 34 -1.52 -5.87 8.30
C LYS A 34 -2.32 -4.98 9.23
N THR A 35 -1.71 -4.53 10.32
CA THR A 35 -2.37 -3.72 11.36
C THR A 35 -2.27 -2.23 11.05
N GLY A 36 -1.20 -1.80 10.38
CA GLY A 36 -0.89 -0.38 10.18
C GLY A 36 -0.37 0.29 11.45
N GLU A 37 -0.01 -0.48 12.49
CA GLU A 37 0.59 0.05 13.70
C GLU A 37 2.02 0.52 13.43
N VAL A 38 2.40 1.62 14.07
CA VAL A 38 3.77 2.14 14.00
C VAL A 38 4.66 1.22 14.84
N LEU A 39 5.60 0.55 14.17
CA LEU A 39 6.58 -0.35 14.77
C LEU A 39 7.84 0.42 15.22
N ALA A 40 8.26 1.40 14.44
CA ALA A 40 9.45 2.21 14.71
C ALA A 40 9.36 3.58 14.04
N THR A 41 10.12 4.54 14.57
CA THR A 41 10.30 5.87 13.99
C THR A 41 11.80 6.15 13.88
N PHE A 42 12.21 6.70 12.75
CA PHE A 42 13.59 7.01 12.42
C PHE A 42 13.71 8.48 12.05
N ASP A 43 14.86 9.08 12.32
CA ASP A 43 15.09 10.50 12.07
C ASP A 43 15.24 10.82 10.58
N SER A 44 15.56 9.82 9.76
CA SER A 44 15.63 9.96 8.32
C SER A 44 15.44 8.64 7.59
N ILE A 45 15.20 8.71 6.27
CA ILE A 45 15.22 7.54 5.38
C ILE A 45 16.58 6.83 5.45
N THR A 46 17.68 7.56 5.62
CA THR A 46 19.03 6.98 5.68
C THR A 46 19.20 6.13 6.94
N ASP A 47 18.69 6.61 8.07
CA ASP A 47 18.69 5.89 9.34
C ASP A 47 17.80 4.63 9.27
N ALA A 48 16.59 4.79 8.73
CA ALA A 48 15.70 3.66 8.44
C ALA A 48 16.35 2.62 7.51
N ARG A 49 17.15 3.03 6.53
CA ARG A 49 17.86 2.09 5.64
C ARG A 49 18.90 1.27 6.38
N ALA A 50 19.52 1.79 7.42
CA ALA A 50 20.50 1.06 8.22
C ALA A 50 19.84 -0.03 9.08
N SER A 51 18.57 0.16 9.48
CA SER A 51 17.84 -0.79 10.32
C SER A 51 17.24 -1.98 9.55
N VAL A 52 16.99 -1.85 8.24
CA VAL A 52 16.42 -2.93 7.41
C VAL A 52 17.45 -3.64 6.54
N SER A 53 17.49 -4.96 6.63
CA SER A 53 18.27 -5.81 5.73
C SER A 53 17.57 -5.93 4.36
N GLY A 54 18.30 -5.74 3.25
CA GLY A 54 17.80 -5.98 1.89
C GLY A 54 18.00 -4.82 0.91
N LYS A 55 17.27 -4.82 -0.22
CA LYS A 55 17.42 -3.83 -1.29
C LYS A 55 17.05 -2.41 -0.82
N HIS A 56 18.06 -1.56 -0.65
CA HIS A 56 18.04 -0.26 0.03
C HIS A 56 17.15 0.85 -0.60
N ASN A 57 16.61 0.63 -1.81
CA ASN A 57 15.97 1.68 -2.61
C ASN A 57 14.43 1.71 -2.52
N GLY A 58 13.81 0.83 -1.73
CA GLY A 58 12.35 0.73 -1.70
C GLY A 58 11.65 1.73 -0.78
N ILE A 59 12.27 2.15 0.34
CA ILE A 59 11.62 2.98 1.38
C ILE A 59 11.07 4.29 0.81
N PHE A 60 11.90 5.04 0.06
CA PHE A 60 11.46 6.28 -0.58
C PHE A 60 10.29 6.04 -1.54
N GLY A 61 10.36 4.98 -2.35
CA GLY A 61 9.27 4.65 -3.27
C GLY A 61 7.97 4.25 -2.56
N VAL A 62 8.04 3.68 -1.35
CA VAL A 62 6.84 3.43 -0.53
C VAL A 62 6.27 4.74 0.00
N CYS A 63 7.11 5.64 0.53
CA CYS A 63 6.66 6.95 0.99
C CYS A 63 6.03 7.80 -0.12
N GLN A 64 6.47 7.63 -1.38
CA GLN A 64 5.91 8.28 -2.55
C GLN A 64 4.68 7.55 -3.13
N GLY A 65 4.28 6.40 -2.56
CA GLY A 65 3.17 5.59 -3.05
C GLY A 65 3.46 4.78 -4.32
N VAL A 66 4.71 4.77 -4.81
CA VAL A 66 5.15 3.98 -5.97
C VAL A 66 5.18 2.49 -5.62
N TYR A 67 5.59 2.17 -4.40
CA TYR A 67 5.65 0.79 -3.89
C TYR A 67 4.67 0.58 -2.75
N LYS A 68 4.13 -0.64 -2.63
CA LYS A 68 3.20 -1.00 -1.56
C LYS A 68 3.90 -1.29 -0.24
N SER A 69 5.14 -1.75 -0.30
CA SER A 69 5.96 -2.09 0.85
C SER A 69 7.43 -2.16 0.46
N SER A 70 8.31 -2.06 1.45
CA SER A 70 9.74 -2.28 1.30
C SER A 70 10.27 -3.05 2.49
N SER A 71 11.08 -4.07 2.22
CA SER A 71 11.66 -4.94 3.25
C SER A 71 10.63 -5.56 4.20
N GLY A 72 9.40 -5.79 3.72
CA GLY A 72 8.31 -6.37 4.52
C GLY A 72 7.51 -5.36 5.36
N PHE A 73 7.79 -4.06 5.25
CA PHE A 73 7.11 -3.02 6.02
C PHE A 73 6.49 -1.94 5.14
N PHE A 74 5.51 -1.24 5.69
CA PHE A 74 5.02 0.01 5.12
C PHE A 74 5.84 1.17 5.67
N TRP A 75 6.07 2.19 4.85
CA TRP A 75 6.86 3.34 5.22
C TRP A 75 6.08 4.60 4.88
N ARG A 76 6.02 5.50 5.85
CA ARG A 76 5.50 6.84 5.63
C ARG A 76 6.38 7.83 6.32
N TYR A 77 6.23 9.07 5.95
CA TYR A 77 6.85 10.14 6.70
C TYR A 77 6.04 10.49 7.94
N LYS A 78 6.73 10.90 9.00
CA LYS A 78 6.07 11.32 10.24
C LYS A 78 5.10 12.48 9.95
N GLY A 79 3.87 12.36 10.46
CA GLY A 79 2.79 13.31 10.20
C GLY A 79 2.01 13.08 8.90
N SER A 80 2.36 12.06 8.11
CA SER A 80 1.54 11.61 6.99
C SER A 80 0.42 10.67 7.46
N ASP A 81 -0.77 10.85 6.92
CA ASP A 81 -1.92 9.95 7.13
C ASP A 81 -1.87 8.69 6.23
N ALA A 82 -0.77 8.46 5.51
CA ALA A 82 -0.62 7.30 4.65
C ALA A 82 -0.67 5.99 5.45
N MET A 83 -1.37 4.99 4.92
CA MET A 83 -1.56 3.69 5.56
C MET A 83 -1.35 2.56 4.55
N PRO A 84 -0.89 1.38 5.02
CA PRO A 84 -0.80 0.21 4.16
C PRO A 84 -2.16 -0.16 3.57
N THR A 85 -2.18 -0.45 2.27
CA THR A 85 -3.39 -0.96 1.62
C THR A 85 -3.73 -2.32 2.21
N LYS A 86 -4.95 -2.46 2.76
CA LYS A 86 -5.42 -3.75 3.28
C LYS A 86 -5.30 -4.83 2.19
N PRO A 87 -4.81 -6.03 2.51
CA PRO A 87 -4.81 -7.13 1.56
C PRO A 87 -6.25 -7.37 1.09
N LYS A 88 -6.45 -7.58 -0.22
CA LYS A 88 -7.76 -7.96 -0.74
C LYS A 88 -8.12 -9.33 -0.15
N ASN A 89 -9.27 -9.42 0.51
CA ASN A 89 -9.79 -10.70 0.99
C ASN A 89 -9.90 -11.67 -0.19
N ARG A 90 -9.17 -12.78 -0.11
CA ARG A 90 -9.32 -13.88 -1.06
C ARG A 90 -10.64 -14.56 -0.75
N ARG A 91 -11.59 -14.49 -1.69
CA ARG A 91 -12.85 -15.22 -1.59
C ARG A 91 -12.63 -16.62 -2.12
N LYS A 92 -13.03 -17.63 -1.35
CA LYS A 92 -13.11 -19.00 -1.82
C LYS A 92 -14.10 -19.08 -2.97
N VAL A 93 -13.80 -19.94 -3.94
CA VAL A 93 -14.66 -20.19 -5.10
C VAL A 93 -14.87 -21.68 -5.28
N GLU A 94 -16.07 -22.04 -5.76
CA GLU A 94 -16.46 -23.41 -6.01
C GLU A 94 -16.76 -23.58 -7.50
N GLN A 95 -16.26 -24.68 -8.06
CA GLN A 95 -16.61 -25.10 -9.41
C GLN A 95 -17.88 -25.94 -9.33
N LEU A 96 -18.90 -25.57 -10.09
CA LEU A 96 -20.18 -26.27 -10.09
C LEU A 96 -20.40 -27.05 -11.39
N CYS A 97 -21.04 -28.21 -11.27
CA CYS A 97 -21.57 -28.93 -12.41
C CYS A 97 -22.82 -28.21 -12.93
N LEU A 98 -22.79 -27.71 -14.17
CA LEU A 98 -23.92 -26.96 -14.76
C LEU A 98 -25.23 -27.77 -14.83
N LYS A 99 -25.15 -29.10 -14.92
CA LYS A 99 -26.34 -29.97 -15.00
C LYS A 99 -26.95 -30.31 -13.65
N THR A 100 -26.12 -30.44 -12.61
CA THR A 100 -26.55 -30.98 -11.31
C THR A 100 -26.42 -30.00 -10.16
N GLY A 101 -25.74 -28.87 -10.35
CA GLY A 101 -25.43 -27.89 -9.31
C GLY A 101 -24.44 -28.37 -8.27
N ARG A 102 -23.91 -29.60 -8.38
CA ARG A 102 -22.96 -30.15 -7.39
C ARG A 102 -21.59 -29.49 -7.48
N VAL A 103 -20.96 -29.30 -6.33
CA VAL A 103 -19.58 -28.84 -6.21
C VAL A 103 -18.62 -29.92 -6.73
N LEU A 104 -17.82 -29.55 -7.72
CA LEU A 104 -16.78 -30.40 -8.32
C LEU A 104 -15.41 -30.15 -7.68
N ALA A 105 -15.12 -28.90 -7.31
CA ALA A 105 -13.88 -28.49 -6.67
C ALA A 105 -14.07 -27.19 -5.89
N SER A 106 -13.27 -26.99 -4.84
CA SER A 106 -13.22 -25.75 -4.06
C SER A 106 -11.80 -25.20 -4.06
N PHE A 107 -11.67 -23.89 -4.25
CA PHE A 107 -10.38 -23.20 -4.33
C PHE A 107 -10.35 -22.04 -3.33
N ASP A 108 -9.17 -21.77 -2.76
CA ASP A 108 -9.00 -20.66 -1.81
C ASP A 108 -9.09 -19.29 -2.46
N SER A 109 -8.93 -19.21 -3.79
CA SER A 109 -9.10 -17.98 -4.56
C SER A 109 -9.44 -18.22 -6.03
N ILE A 110 -9.97 -17.19 -6.69
CA ILE A 110 -10.14 -17.15 -8.15
C ILE A 110 -8.81 -17.37 -8.88
N GLN A 111 -7.68 -16.87 -8.34
CA GLN A 111 -6.36 -17.10 -8.93
C GLN A 111 -5.97 -18.58 -8.87
N ASP A 112 -6.29 -19.28 -7.79
CA ASP A 112 -5.96 -20.70 -7.65
C ASP A 112 -6.83 -21.56 -8.58
N ALA A 113 -8.13 -21.25 -8.69
CA ALA A 113 -9.02 -21.86 -9.67
C ALA A 113 -8.56 -21.61 -11.12
N ALA A 114 -8.16 -20.37 -11.43
CA ALA A 114 -7.63 -19.99 -12.73
C ALA A 114 -6.38 -20.80 -13.10
N ARG A 115 -5.46 -20.95 -12.14
CA ARG A 115 -4.24 -21.74 -12.33
C ARG A 115 -4.55 -23.23 -12.52
N ALA A 116 -5.47 -23.79 -11.75
CA ALA A 116 -5.84 -25.20 -11.82
C ALA A 116 -6.46 -25.59 -13.17
N HIS A 117 -7.20 -24.67 -13.80
CA HIS A 117 -7.91 -24.91 -15.07
C HIS A 117 -7.28 -24.22 -16.28
N GLY A 118 -6.15 -23.53 -16.12
CA GLY A 118 -5.49 -22.82 -17.22
C GLY A 118 -6.33 -21.68 -17.83
N ILE A 119 -7.25 -21.11 -17.06
CA ILE A 119 -8.13 -20.01 -17.49
C ILE A 119 -7.73 -18.69 -16.85
N THR A 120 -8.27 -17.58 -17.35
CA THR A 120 -7.97 -16.25 -16.79
C THR A 120 -8.85 -15.95 -15.58
N SER A 121 -8.28 -15.34 -14.54
CA SER A 121 -9.02 -14.92 -13.35
C SER A 121 -10.23 -14.01 -13.63
N PRO A 122 -10.18 -13.05 -14.59
CA PRO A 122 -11.34 -12.24 -14.94
C PRO A 122 -12.52 -13.06 -15.46
N GLY A 123 -12.27 -14.14 -16.22
CA GLY A 123 -13.33 -15.02 -16.72
C GLY A 123 -14.13 -15.65 -15.60
N ILE A 124 -13.45 -16.23 -14.60
CA ILE A 124 -14.08 -16.77 -13.40
C ILE A 124 -14.81 -15.66 -12.63
N SER A 125 -14.21 -14.48 -12.50
CA SER A 125 -14.83 -13.34 -11.83
C SER A 125 -16.14 -12.91 -12.52
N TYR A 126 -16.22 -12.91 -13.85
CA TYR A 126 -17.46 -12.59 -14.55
C TYR A 126 -18.55 -13.61 -14.25
N CYS A 127 -18.23 -14.91 -14.32
CA CYS A 127 -19.17 -15.97 -13.95
C CYS A 127 -19.67 -15.83 -12.51
N CYS A 128 -18.78 -15.56 -11.55
CA CYS A 128 -19.16 -15.38 -10.14
C CYS A 128 -19.97 -14.10 -9.89
N ASN A 129 -19.96 -13.13 -10.80
CA ASN A 129 -20.72 -11.88 -10.69
C ASN A 129 -21.96 -11.84 -11.61
N GLY A 130 -22.29 -12.93 -12.31
CA GLY A 130 -23.46 -13.01 -13.19
C GLY A 130 -23.39 -12.09 -14.41
N ARG A 131 -22.17 -11.79 -14.90
CA ARG A 131 -21.93 -11.05 -16.14
C ARG A 131 -21.66 -11.98 -17.31
#